data_AF-A0A1Y4ND71-F1
#
_entry.id   AF-A0A1Y4ND71-F1
#
_cell.length_a   1.000
_cell.length_b   1.000
_cell.length_c   1.000
_cell.angle_alpha   90.00
_cell.angle_beta   90.00
_cell.angle_gamma   90.00
#
_symmetry.space_group_name_H-M   'P 1'
#
loop_
_entity.id
_entity.type
_entity.pdbx_description
1 polymer ?
#
loop_
_entity_poly.entity_id
_entity_poly.type
_entity_poly.pdbx_seq_one_letter_code
_entity_poly.pdbx_strand_id
1 'polypeptide(L)'
;MIKKIPAFIGFIAILLIGYLFLQIIPPLLYQNDNDITQTTDCPQYIIDFVAKNPQASELKDNYTTKQNNEPIELASPDGIPLYIQWDSRWAFNKYGDEIIGTAGCGPTCLAMVSVGLTGNIEYNPRYIANYAQNNNYLEGSKTSWSLMQEGCRDFGLKATPVTLNKAAMINELNQGHPIICSVRPGDFTDTGHFIVITKVKDNNFIVNDPNSRENSQRQWSYERLSWQIKAMWSYSLL
;
A
#
# COMPACT_ATOMS: atom_id res chain seq x y z
N MET A 1 37.58 -8.55 -89.27
CA MET A 1 38.22 -9.45 -88.30
C MET A 1 38.58 -8.64 -87.06
N ILE A 2 37.65 -8.45 -86.10
CA ILE A 2 37.93 -7.90 -84.75
C ILE A 2 36.98 -8.61 -83.77
N LYS A 3 37.57 -9.22 -82.73
CA LYS A 3 36.92 -10.10 -81.74
C LYS A 3 36.01 -9.33 -80.79
N LYS A 4 34.88 -9.96 -80.46
CA LYS A 4 33.99 -9.62 -79.33
C LYS A 4 34.72 -9.77 -78.00
N ILE A 5 34.47 -8.85 -77.06
CA ILE A 5 34.42 -9.14 -75.63
C ILE A 5 33.04 -8.67 -75.15
N PRO A 6 32.23 -9.53 -74.50
CA PRO A 6 30.87 -9.18 -74.09
C PRO A 6 30.90 -8.22 -72.89
N ALA A 7 30.04 -7.20 -72.92
CA ALA A 7 29.84 -6.18 -71.88
C ALA A 7 29.33 -6.73 -70.52
N PHE A 8 29.28 -8.05 -70.34
CA PHE A 8 28.76 -8.72 -69.15
C PHE A 8 29.81 -8.87 -68.03
N ILE A 9 31.10 -8.67 -68.32
CA ILE A 9 32.18 -8.86 -67.33
C ILE A 9 32.45 -7.57 -66.52
N GLY A 10 32.07 -6.39 -67.04
CA GLY A 10 32.24 -5.11 -66.33
C GLY A 10 31.28 -4.88 -65.16
N PHE A 11 30.13 -5.55 -65.14
CA PHE A 11 29.10 -5.32 -64.12
C PHE A 11 29.26 -6.21 -62.87
N ILE A 12 29.92 -7.37 -63.00
CA ILE A 12 30.15 -8.30 -61.88
C ILE A 12 31.28 -7.81 -60.95
N ALA A 13 32.28 -7.09 -61.48
CA ALA A 13 33.38 -6.55 -60.68
C ALA A 13 32.96 -5.40 -59.75
N ILE A 14 31.94 -4.61 -60.12
CA ILE A 14 31.44 -3.49 -59.31
C ILE A 14 30.56 -3.99 -58.14
N LEU A 15 29.84 -5.11 -58.32
CA LEU A 15 29.03 -5.72 -57.26
C LEU A 15 29.86 -6.47 -56.21
N LEU A 16 31.02 -7.03 -56.57
CA LEU A 16 31.91 -7.71 -55.61
C LEU A 16 32.72 -6.75 -54.74
N ILE A 17 33.11 -5.58 -55.25
CA ILE A 17 33.82 -4.55 -54.46
C ILE A 17 32.84 -3.84 -53.50
N GLY A 18 31.57 -3.65 -53.89
CA GLY A 18 30.53 -3.15 -52.98
C GLY A 18 30.13 -4.14 -51.87
N TYR A 19 30.23 -5.45 -52.13
CA TYR A 19 29.87 -6.49 -51.14
C TYR A 19 31.00 -6.77 -50.13
N LEU A 20 32.27 -6.53 -50.51
CA LEU A 20 33.41 -6.76 -49.61
C LEU A 20 33.70 -5.62 -48.62
N PHE A 21 33.07 -4.44 -48.78
CA PHE A 21 33.18 -3.34 -47.80
C PHE A 21 32.18 -3.44 -46.63
N LEU A 22 31.30 -4.45 -46.62
CA LEU A 22 30.34 -4.70 -45.54
C LEU A 22 30.83 -5.69 -44.47
N GLN A 23 32.09 -6.14 -44.52
CA GLN A 23 32.64 -7.11 -43.56
C GLN A 23 33.83 -6.62 -42.72
N ILE A 24 34.15 -5.31 -42.72
CA ILE A 24 35.22 -4.74 -41.88
C ILE A 24 34.74 -3.51 -41.09
N ILE A 25 33.50 -3.56 -40.61
CA ILE A 25 33.08 -2.71 -39.50
C ILE A 25 32.99 -3.66 -38.30
N PRO A 26 33.79 -3.47 -37.23
CA PRO A 26 33.62 -4.26 -36.02
C PRO A 26 32.17 -4.08 -35.55
N PRO A 27 31.49 -5.12 -35.04
CA PRO A 27 30.19 -4.92 -34.43
C PRO A 27 30.40 -3.99 -33.23
N LEU A 28 30.20 -2.69 -33.46
CA LEU A 28 29.85 -1.76 -32.41
C LEU A 28 28.68 -2.42 -31.73
N LEU A 29 28.90 -2.79 -30.46
CA LEU A 29 27.91 -3.37 -29.58
C LEU A 29 26.64 -2.52 -29.72
N TYR A 30 25.69 -3.03 -30.50
CA TYR A 30 24.32 -2.57 -30.44
C TYR A 30 23.81 -3.15 -29.13
N GLN A 31 24.17 -2.47 -28.05
CA GLN A 31 23.56 -2.65 -26.76
C GLN A 31 22.10 -2.31 -27.01
N ASN A 32 21.30 -3.37 -27.12
CA ASN A 32 19.86 -3.26 -27.21
C ASN A 32 19.43 -2.82 -25.80
N ASP A 33 19.51 -1.52 -25.52
CA ASP A 33 18.94 -0.86 -24.35
C ASP A 33 17.40 -0.83 -24.50
N ASN A 34 16.83 -1.99 -24.84
CA ASN A 34 15.42 -2.29 -24.69
C ASN A 34 15.17 -3.04 -23.37
N ASP A 35 16.08 -2.92 -22.40
CA ASP A 35 15.60 -2.71 -21.03
C ASP A 35 15.12 -1.26 -20.94
N ILE A 36 14.01 -1.00 -21.63
CA ILE A 36 13.11 0.08 -21.25
C ILE A 36 12.62 -0.36 -19.86
N THR A 37 13.42 -0.05 -18.85
CA THR A 37 12.85 0.31 -17.56
C THR A 37 11.76 1.31 -17.92
N GLN A 38 10.50 0.86 -17.91
CA GLN A 38 9.40 1.78 -17.92
C GLN A 38 9.62 2.60 -16.65
N THR A 39 10.25 3.77 -16.79
CA THR A 39 10.09 4.83 -15.82
C THR A 39 8.65 5.29 -16.01
N THR A 40 7.71 4.49 -15.51
CA THR A 40 6.35 4.94 -15.33
C THR A 40 6.49 6.13 -14.40
N ASP A 41 6.13 7.33 -14.87
CA ASP A 41 6.12 8.50 -14.01
C ASP A 41 5.28 8.17 -12.76
N CYS A 42 5.81 8.54 -11.59
CA CYS A 42 5.13 8.32 -10.32
C CYS A 42 3.74 9.01 -10.37
N PRO A 43 2.65 8.27 -10.15
CA PRO A 43 1.30 8.81 -10.23
C PRO A 43 1.10 10.02 -9.31
N GLN A 44 0.31 10.99 -9.78
CA GLN A 44 0.07 12.22 -9.03
C GLN A 44 -0.51 11.97 -7.62
N TYR A 45 -1.37 10.96 -7.45
CA TYR A 45 -1.93 10.64 -6.14
C TYR A 45 -0.85 10.19 -5.12
N ILE A 46 0.24 9.55 -5.56
CA ILE A 46 1.39 9.21 -4.69
C ILE A 46 2.15 10.48 -4.34
N ILE A 47 2.40 11.35 -5.32
CA ILE A 47 3.09 12.63 -5.11
C ILE A 47 2.33 13.48 -4.09
N ASP A 48 1.00 13.58 -4.24
CA ASP A 48 0.12 14.33 -3.35
C ASP A 48 0.09 13.71 -1.95
N PHE A 49 0.05 12.38 -1.85
CA PHE A 49 0.11 11.67 -0.57
C PHE A 49 1.42 11.95 0.17
N VAL A 50 2.56 11.86 -0.52
CA VAL A 50 3.89 12.11 0.06
C VAL A 50 4.07 13.57 0.45
N ALA A 51 3.53 14.52 -0.34
CA ALA A 51 3.57 15.93 0.01
C ALA A 51 2.86 16.22 1.35
N LYS A 52 1.77 15.49 1.64
CA LYS A 52 1.04 15.58 2.91
C LYS A 52 1.63 14.70 4.02
N ASN A 53 2.33 13.63 3.66
CA ASN A 53 2.95 12.67 4.57
C ASN A 53 4.44 12.47 4.22
N PRO A 54 5.34 13.43 4.54
CA PRO A 54 6.74 13.37 4.11
C PRO A 54 7.50 12.12 4.56
N GLN A 55 7.08 11.50 5.67
CA GLN A 55 7.64 10.23 6.16
C GLN A 55 7.43 9.04 5.20
N ALA A 56 6.53 9.16 4.22
CA ALA A 56 6.25 8.14 3.22
C ALA A 56 7.02 8.36 1.91
N SER A 57 8.14 9.12 1.93
CA SER A 57 8.92 9.43 0.72
C SER A 57 9.34 8.20 -0.08
N GLU A 58 9.56 7.07 0.61
CA GLU A 58 9.87 5.77 0.01
C GLU A 58 8.83 5.28 -1.01
N LEU A 59 7.55 5.68 -0.91
CA LEU A 59 6.55 5.37 -1.93
C LEU A 59 6.88 5.99 -3.28
N LYS A 60 7.39 7.23 -3.25
CA LYS A 60 7.77 7.97 -4.45
C LYS A 60 9.14 7.49 -4.94
N ASP A 61 10.10 7.36 -4.03
CA ASP A 61 11.49 7.02 -4.36
C ASP A 61 11.60 5.60 -4.93
N ASN A 62 10.75 4.67 -4.47
CA ASN A 62 10.73 3.27 -4.89
C ASN A 62 9.50 2.93 -5.73
N TYR A 63 8.86 3.92 -6.37
CA TYR A 63 7.64 3.68 -7.12
C TYR A 63 7.82 2.58 -8.16
N THR A 64 6.88 1.64 -8.16
CA THR A 64 6.80 0.56 -9.14
C THR A 64 5.35 0.20 -9.43
N THR A 65 5.09 -0.22 -10.66
CA THR A 65 3.81 -0.83 -11.06
C THR A 65 3.75 -2.32 -10.70
N LYS A 66 4.88 -2.92 -10.30
CA LYS A 66 4.96 -4.33 -9.93
C LYS A 66 4.37 -4.53 -8.53
N GLN A 67 3.27 -5.27 -8.46
CA GLN A 67 2.71 -5.71 -7.19
C GLN A 67 3.61 -6.75 -6.52
N ASN A 68 3.72 -6.66 -5.18
CA ASN A 68 4.44 -7.65 -4.40
C ASN A 68 3.54 -8.88 -4.16
N ASN A 69 3.98 -10.04 -4.63
CA ASN A 69 3.30 -11.32 -4.44
C ASN A 69 4.07 -12.28 -3.54
N GLU A 70 5.25 -11.89 -3.07
CA GLU A 70 6.06 -12.72 -2.19
C GLU A 70 5.31 -13.02 -0.87
N PRO A 71 5.60 -14.15 -0.21
CA PRO A 71 5.12 -14.40 1.14
C PRO A 71 5.48 -13.24 2.07
N ILE A 72 4.53 -12.81 2.91
CA ILE A 72 4.77 -11.76 3.90
C ILE A 72 5.03 -12.45 5.24
N GLU A 73 6.26 -12.33 5.72
CA GLU A 73 6.60 -12.73 7.08
C GLU A 73 6.40 -11.54 8.03
N LEU A 74 5.60 -11.75 9.08
CA LEU A 74 5.41 -10.82 10.18
C LEU A 74 5.90 -11.47 11.46
N ALA A 75 6.48 -10.68 12.35
CA ALA A 75 6.77 -11.14 13.71
C ALA A 75 5.46 -11.49 14.43
N SER A 76 5.51 -12.52 15.27
CA SER A 76 4.41 -12.82 16.18
C SER A 76 4.10 -11.58 17.04
N PRO A 77 2.83 -11.16 17.13
CA PRO A 77 2.47 -9.93 17.82
C PRO A 77 2.56 -10.11 19.35
N ASP A 78 3.01 -9.06 20.03
CA ASP A 78 2.81 -8.86 21.47
C ASP A 78 1.81 -7.72 21.66
N GLY A 79 0.52 -8.06 21.70
CA GLY A 79 -0.59 -7.12 21.65
C GLY A 79 -0.93 -6.65 20.23
N ILE A 80 -1.48 -5.44 20.09
CA ILE A 80 -1.90 -4.89 18.79
C ILE A 80 -0.69 -4.29 18.05
N PRO A 81 -0.20 -4.91 16.96
CA PRO A 81 0.97 -4.42 16.24
C PRO A 81 0.68 -3.09 15.52
N LEU A 82 1.72 -2.29 15.30
CA LEU A 82 1.67 -1.15 14.39
C LEU A 82 2.07 -1.61 12.98
N TYR A 83 1.12 -1.52 12.04
CA TYR A 83 1.39 -1.64 10.62
C TYR A 83 1.19 -0.31 9.92
N ILE A 84 2.11 -0.02 9.02
CA ILE A 84 2.13 1.21 8.24
C ILE A 84 1.69 0.88 6.83
N GLN A 85 0.66 1.56 6.31
CA GLN A 85 0.05 1.19 5.03
C GLN A 85 1.02 1.32 3.84
N TRP A 86 2.03 2.18 3.98
CA TRP A 86 3.07 2.41 2.99
C TRP A 86 4.33 1.55 3.16
N ASP A 87 4.28 0.50 3.97
CA ASP A 87 5.33 -0.51 4.06
C ASP A 87 5.47 -1.32 2.75
N SER A 88 6.70 -1.45 2.23
CA SER A 88 7.00 -2.04 0.92
C SER A 88 6.52 -3.48 0.72
N ARG A 89 6.25 -4.21 1.82
CA ARG A 89 5.68 -5.56 1.75
C ARG A 89 4.29 -5.61 1.11
N TRP A 90 3.53 -4.52 1.15
CA TRP A 90 2.18 -4.44 0.59
C TRP A 90 1.85 -3.11 -0.12
N ALA A 91 2.66 -2.06 0.10
CA ALA A 91 2.35 -0.70 -0.33
C ALA A 91 1.94 -0.59 -1.80
N PHE A 92 2.64 -1.28 -2.71
CA PHE A 92 2.44 -1.20 -4.16
C PHE A 92 1.39 -2.19 -4.69
N ASN A 93 0.72 -2.96 -3.83
CA ASN A 93 -0.42 -3.76 -4.25
C ASN A 93 -1.63 -2.87 -4.53
N LYS A 94 -2.41 -3.26 -5.55
CA LYS A 94 -3.58 -2.50 -5.99
C LYS A 94 -4.65 -2.47 -4.90
N TYR A 95 -5.23 -1.30 -4.69
CA TYR A 95 -6.40 -1.12 -3.84
C TYR A 95 -7.34 -0.08 -4.47
N GLY A 96 -8.32 -0.58 -5.23
CA GLY A 96 -9.24 0.28 -5.96
C GLY A 96 -8.58 0.93 -7.16
N ASP A 97 -8.67 2.25 -7.26
CA ASP A 97 -8.01 3.05 -8.31
C ASP A 97 -6.58 3.47 -7.92
N GLU A 98 -6.14 3.13 -6.70
CA GLU A 98 -4.83 3.47 -6.15
C GLU A 98 -4.08 2.20 -5.65
N ILE A 99 -3.17 2.37 -4.69
CA ILE A 99 -2.42 1.31 -4.03
C ILE A 99 -2.67 1.33 -2.52
N ILE A 100 -2.36 0.23 -1.81
CA ILE A 100 -2.48 0.16 -0.35
C ILE A 100 -1.70 1.28 0.33
N GLY A 101 -0.55 1.68 -0.23
CA GLY A 101 0.30 2.74 0.31
C GLY A 101 -0.41 4.09 0.49
N THR A 102 -1.39 4.44 -0.35
CA THR A 102 -2.08 5.73 -0.30
C THR A 102 -3.54 5.61 0.16
N ALA A 103 -4.16 4.45 -0.05
CA ALA A 103 -5.59 4.23 0.20
C ALA A 103 -5.90 3.11 1.21
N GLY A 104 -4.88 2.45 1.77
CA GLY A 104 -5.01 1.22 2.55
C GLY A 104 -5.29 1.39 4.04
N CYS A 105 -5.79 2.53 4.51
CA CYS A 105 -5.92 2.78 5.95
C CYS A 105 -6.87 1.80 6.64
N GLY A 106 -8.03 1.54 6.02
CA GLY A 106 -9.01 0.58 6.51
C GLY A 106 -8.47 -0.85 6.62
N PRO A 107 -7.99 -1.49 5.53
CA PRO A 107 -7.45 -2.84 5.60
C PRO A 107 -6.23 -2.94 6.53
N THR A 108 -5.40 -1.90 6.62
CA THR A 108 -4.26 -1.87 7.55
C THR A 108 -4.73 -1.83 9.01
N CYS A 109 -5.75 -1.02 9.34
CA CYS A 109 -6.34 -1.01 10.68
C CYS A 109 -6.95 -2.35 11.07
N LEU A 110 -7.72 -2.96 10.18
CA LEU A 110 -8.31 -4.27 10.45
C LEU A 110 -7.24 -5.37 10.54
N ALA A 111 -6.13 -5.25 9.80
CA ALA A 111 -5.00 -6.17 9.90
C ALA A 111 -4.33 -6.09 11.27
N MET A 112 -4.08 -4.87 11.78
CA MET A 112 -3.53 -4.68 13.12
C MET A 112 -4.40 -5.34 14.19
N VAL A 113 -5.72 -5.13 14.14
CA VAL A 113 -6.65 -5.74 15.10
C VAL A 113 -6.75 -7.26 14.93
N SER A 114 -6.85 -7.76 13.70
CA SER A 114 -6.97 -9.19 13.40
C SER A 114 -5.74 -9.95 13.84
N VAL A 115 -4.55 -9.50 13.44
CA VAL A 115 -3.30 -10.15 13.85
C VAL A 115 -3.11 -10.04 15.37
N GLY A 116 -3.36 -8.87 15.95
CA GLY A 116 -3.15 -8.65 17.39
C GLY A 116 -4.06 -9.49 18.30
N LEU A 117 -5.32 -9.75 17.89
CA LEU A 117 -6.27 -10.54 18.68
C LEU A 117 -6.17 -12.04 18.41
N THR A 118 -5.92 -12.45 17.16
CA THR A 118 -5.94 -13.87 16.77
C THR A 118 -4.56 -14.52 16.79
N GLY A 119 -3.49 -13.72 16.72
CA GLY A 119 -2.12 -14.18 16.47
C GLY A 119 -1.89 -14.65 15.02
N ASN A 120 -2.90 -14.62 14.15
CA ASN A 120 -2.80 -15.10 12.77
C ASN A 120 -2.21 -14.03 11.86
N ILE A 121 -0.91 -14.16 11.55
CA ILE A 121 -0.16 -13.22 10.71
C ILE A 121 -0.57 -13.23 9.22
N GLU A 122 -1.34 -14.22 8.78
CA GLU A 122 -1.89 -14.25 7.41
C GLU A 122 -2.86 -13.09 7.16
N TYR A 123 -3.49 -12.55 8.22
CA TYR A 123 -4.38 -11.38 8.15
C TYR A 123 -3.62 -10.05 8.01
N ASN A 124 -2.54 -10.05 7.24
CA ASN A 124 -1.74 -8.87 6.93
C ASN A 124 -2.51 -7.86 6.04
N PRO A 125 -2.03 -6.61 5.92
CA PRO A 125 -2.73 -5.56 5.15
C PRO A 125 -3.05 -5.94 3.70
N ARG A 126 -2.15 -6.66 3.01
CA ARG A 126 -2.38 -7.13 1.64
C ARG A 126 -3.53 -8.14 1.56
N TYR A 127 -3.57 -9.09 2.49
CA TYR A 127 -4.65 -10.08 2.55
C TYR A 127 -6.02 -9.41 2.74
N ILE A 128 -6.13 -8.51 3.71
CA ILE A 128 -7.40 -7.82 4.00
C ILE A 128 -7.78 -6.84 2.89
N ALA A 129 -6.82 -6.17 2.25
CA ALA A 129 -7.08 -5.33 1.08
C ALA A 129 -7.66 -6.13 -0.09
N ASN A 130 -7.11 -7.32 -0.37
CA ASN A 130 -7.64 -8.23 -1.38
C ASN A 130 -9.04 -8.74 -1.01
N TYR A 131 -9.23 -9.14 0.25
CA TYR A 131 -10.54 -9.54 0.75
C TYR A 131 -11.58 -8.43 0.57
N ALA A 132 -11.23 -7.19 0.92
CA ALA A 132 -12.14 -6.05 0.80
C ALA A 132 -12.56 -5.78 -0.64
N GLN A 133 -11.62 -5.88 -1.59
CA GLN A 133 -11.90 -5.75 -3.03
C GLN A 133 -12.82 -6.86 -3.54
N ASN A 134 -12.57 -8.10 -3.14
CA ASN A 134 -13.32 -9.26 -3.63
C ASN A 134 -14.74 -9.38 -3.04
N ASN A 135 -15.02 -8.70 -1.93
CA ASN A 135 -16.29 -8.79 -1.21
C ASN A 135 -17.08 -7.46 -1.20
N ASN A 136 -16.82 -6.57 -2.16
CA ASN A 136 -17.54 -5.29 -2.33
C ASN A 136 -17.47 -4.35 -1.12
N TYR A 137 -16.36 -4.37 -0.39
CA TYR A 137 -16.12 -3.49 0.75
C TYR A 137 -15.33 -2.21 0.38
N LEU A 138 -15.18 -1.94 -0.91
CA LEU A 138 -14.39 -0.85 -1.45
C LEU A 138 -15.21 -0.06 -2.48
N GLU A 139 -15.30 1.26 -2.30
CA GLU A 139 -15.90 2.18 -3.27
C GLU A 139 -14.83 3.15 -3.78
N GLY A 140 -14.46 3.03 -5.06
CA GLY A 140 -13.25 3.65 -5.59
C GLY A 140 -12.03 3.16 -4.81
N SER A 141 -11.36 4.06 -4.09
CA SER A 141 -10.25 3.75 -3.18
C SER A 141 -10.60 3.92 -1.69
N LYS A 142 -11.90 3.97 -1.33
CA LYS A 142 -12.36 4.16 0.05
C LYS A 142 -12.93 2.89 0.66
N THR A 143 -12.32 2.44 1.76
CA THR A 143 -12.82 1.31 2.54
C THR A 143 -14.17 1.64 3.18
N SER A 144 -15.17 0.80 2.95
CA SER A 144 -16.51 0.91 3.54
C SER A 144 -16.52 0.59 5.04
N TRP A 145 -17.48 1.17 5.77
CA TRP A 145 -17.71 0.84 7.18
C TRP A 145 -18.24 -0.57 7.39
N SER A 146 -18.83 -1.22 6.38
CA SER A 146 -19.29 -2.60 6.49
C SER A 146 -18.14 -3.60 6.58
N LEU A 147 -16.94 -3.29 6.06
CA LEU A 147 -15.75 -4.11 6.34
C LEU A 147 -15.44 -4.17 7.83
N MET A 148 -15.53 -3.01 8.49
CA MET A 148 -15.24 -2.86 9.91
C MET A 148 -16.28 -3.57 10.79
N GLN A 149 -17.53 -3.63 10.34
CA GLN A 149 -18.65 -4.13 11.14
C GLN A 149 -18.99 -5.59 10.88
N GLU A 150 -19.03 -5.98 9.60
CA GLU A 150 -19.53 -7.27 9.15
C GLU A 150 -18.40 -8.13 8.60
N GLY A 151 -17.57 -7.56 7.72
CA GLY A 151 -16.46 -8.27 7.09
C GLY A 151 -15.40 -8.76 8.08
N CYS A 152 -15.30 -8.15 9.26
CA CYS A 152 -14.38 -8.59 10.31
C CYS A 152 -14.67 -10.01 10.83
N ARG A 153 -15.90 -10.51 10.66
CA ARG A 153 -16.33 -11.85 11.11
C ARG A 153 -15.56 -12.97 10.42
N ASP A 154 -15.15 -12.76 9.17
CA ASP A 154 -14.37 -13.73 8.41
C ASP A 154 -12.91 -13.85 8.91
N PHE A 155 -12.49 -12.93 9.79
CA PHE A 155 -11.20 -12.97 10.49
C PHE A 155 -11.35 -13.44 11.94
N GLY A 156 -12.48 -14.04 12.31
CA GLY A 156 -12.73 -14.51 13.67
C GLY A 156 -13.06 -13.41 14.68
N LEU A 157 -13.45 -12.22 14.21
CA LEU A 157 -13.68 -11.05 15.04
C LEU A 157 -15.15 -10.66 15.15
N LYS A 158 -15.50 -10.04 16.27
CA LYS A 158 -16.76 -9.35 16.48
C LYS A 158 -16.52 -7.86 16.67
N ALA A 159 -17.16 -7.03 15.86
CA ALA A 159 -17.20 -5.58 16.05
C ALA A 159 -18.46 -5.17 16.85
N THR A 160 -18.28 -4.32 17.86
CA THR A 160 -19.39 -3.73 18.62
C THR A 160 -19.28 -2.20 18.56
N PRO A 161 -20.33 -1.47 18.11
CA PRO A 161 -20.31 0.00 18.13
C PRO A 161 -20.08 0.53 19.54
N VAL A 162 -19.19 1.51 19.69
CA VAL A 162 -18.89 2.14 20.98
C VAL A 162 -19.36 3.59 20.97
N THR A 163 -20.11 3.98 21.99
CA THR A 163 -20.54 5.36 22.19
C THR A 163 -19.32 6.27 22.38
N LEU A 164 -19.32 7.44 21.74
CA LEU A 164 -18.25 8.45 21.88
C LEU A 164 -18.26 9.07 23.28
N ASN A 165 -17.63 8.37 24.21
CA ASN A 165 -17.53 8.69 25.63
C ASN A 165 -16.21 8.15 26.19
N LYS A 166 -15.48 8.99 26.92
CA LYS A 166 -14.16 8.63 27.47
C LYS A 166 -14.19 7.35 28.31
N ALA A 167 -15.17 7.21 29.20
CA ALA A 167 -15.28 6.06 30.09
C ALA A 167 -15.61 4.78 29.31
N ALA A 168 -16.51 4.86 28.31
CA ALA A 168 -16.82 3.72 27.45
C ALA A 168 -15.59 3.23 26.68
N MET A 169 -14.81 4.15 26.09
CA MET A 169 -13.57 3.81 25.38
C MET A 169 -12.54 3.16 26.31
N ILE A 170 -12.33 3.73 27.50
CA ILE A 170 -11.41 3.17 28.50
C ILE A 170 -11.87 1.77 28.94
N ASN A 171 -13.16 1.56 29.14
CA ASN A 171 -13.72 0.28 29.56
C ASN A 171 -13.49 -0.83 28.52
N GLU A 172 -13.67 -0.54 27.23
CA GLU A 172 -13.36 -1.50 26.16
C GLU A 172 -11.86 -1.84 26.12
N LEU A 173 -11.00 -0.82 26.17
CA LEU A 173 -9.55 -1.01 26.11
C LEU A 173 -9.01 -1.79 27.32
N ASN A 174 -9.57 -1.57 28.51
CA ASN A 174 -9.19 -2.33 29.72
C ASN A 174 -9.62 -3.80 29.66
N GLN A 175 -10.62 -4.14 28.85
CA GLN A 175 -11.02 -5.52 28.58
C GLN A 175 -10.17 -6.18 27.48
N GLY A 176 -9.19 -5.45 26.92
CA GLY A 176 -8.38 -5.93 25.80
C GLY A 176 -9.07 -5.81 24.45
N HIS A 177 -10.14 -5.01 24.33
CA HIS A 177 -10.82 -4.77 23.07
C HIS A 177 -10.27 -3.51 22.37
N PRO A 178 -9.41 -3.63 21.35
CA PRO A 178 -8.97 -2.47 20.58
C PRO A 178 -10.13 -1.83 19.83
N ILE A 179 -10.02 -0.54 19.54
CA ILE A 179 -11.08 0.25 18.91
C ILE A 179 -10.60 0.76 17.55
N ILE A 180 -11.30 0.44 16.47
CA ILE A 180 -11.08 1.10 15.17
C ILE A 180 -11.99 2.32 15.10
N CYS A 181 -11.42 3.48 14.80
CA CYS A 181 -12.17 4.73 14.60
C CYS A 181 -12.10 5.17 13.14
N SER A 182 -13.25 5.58 12.58
CA SER A 182 -13.30 6.41 11.38
C SER A 182 -13.26 7.88 11.80
N VAL A 183 -12.27 8.63 11.31
CA VAL A 183 -12.05 10.04 11.65
C VAL A 183 -12.29 10.96 10.45
N ARG A 184 -12.73 12.19 10.74
CA ARG A 184 -12.89 13.31 9.80
C ARG A 184 -11.60 14.14 9.73
N PRO A 185 -11.55 15.23 8.94
CA PRO A 185 -10.38 16.10 8.85
C PRO A 185 -9.94 16.63 10.22
N GLY A 186 -8.63 16.65 10.46
CA GLY A 186 -7.99 17.06 11.70
C GLY A 186 -6.51 16.68 11.73
N ASP A 187 -6.04 16.11 12.83
CA ASP A 187 -4.62 15.75 13.03
C ASP A 187 -4.16 14.57 12.19
N PHE A 188 -5.07 13.66 11.85
CA PHE A 188 -4.72 12.40 11.20
C PHE A 188 -4.86 12.46 9.67
N THR A 189 -5.64 13.40 9.15
CA THR A 189 -6.03 13.47 7.74
C THR A 189 -6.68 14.80 7.42
N ASP A 190 -6.70 15.20 6.15
CA ASP A 190 -7.47 16.34 5.63
C ASP A 190 -8.82 15.92 5.02
N THR A 191 -9.11 14.62 4.96
CA THR A 191 -10.31 14.05 4.33
C THR A 191 -11.04 13.09 5.26
N GLY A 192 -10.66 11.82 5.26
CA GLY A 192 -11.19 10.78 6.13
C GLY A 192 -10.15 9.68 6.29
N HIS A 193 -10.14 9.03 7.44
CA HIS A 193 -9.10 8.05 7.76
C HIS A 193 -9.58 7.03 8.78
N PHE A 194 -8.89 5.89 8.83
CA PHE A 194 -9.06 4.91 9.91
C PHE A 194 -7.82 4.88 10.77
N ILE A 195 -8.03 4.79 12.08
CA ILE A 195 -6.97 4.61 13.09
C ILE A 195 -7.39 3.52 14.07
N VAL A 196 -6.43 2.95 14.80
CA VAL A 196 -6.70 1.99 15.88
C VAL A 196 -6.30 2.61 17.21
N ILE A 197 -7.20 2.64 18.18
CA ILE A 197 -6.86 2.92 19.57
C ILE A 197 -6.57 1.59 20.25
N THR A 198 -5.37 1.44 20.79
CA THR A 198 -4.86 0.13 21.25
C THR A 198 -4.87 -0.03 22.77
N LYS A 199 -4.65 1.05 23.52
CA LYS A 199 -4.62 1.04 24.99
C LYS A 199 -4.76 2.45 25.57
N VAL A 200 -4.95 2.49 26.89
CA VAL A 200 -4.91 3.71 27.70
C VAL A 200 -3.58 3.74 28.45
N LYS A 201 -2.91 4.89 28.45
CA LYS A 201 -1.70 5.14 29.24
C LYS A 201 -1.78 6.55 29.81
N ASP A 202 -1.54 6.70 31.12
CA ASP A 202 -1.53 8.01 31.79
C ASP A 202 -2.78 8.87 31.52
N ASN A 203 -3.97 8.22 31.48
CA ASN A 203 -5.27 8.85 31.16
C ASN A 203 -5.41 9.39 29.71
N ASN A 204 -4.47 9.04 28.83
CA ASN A 204 -4.48 9.29 27.40
C ASN A 204 -4.60 7.98 26.60
N PHE A 205 -4.90 8.11 25.32
CA PHE A 205 -5.04 7.00 24.39
C PHE A 205 -3.77 6.82 23.57
N ILE A 206 -3.38 5.56 23.37
CA ILE A 206 -2.34 5.17 22.42
C ILE A 206 -3.03 4.78 21.10
N VAL A 207 -2.55 5.37 20.01
CA VAL A 207 -3.11 5.21 18.68
C VAL A 207 -2.08 4.55 17.79
N ASN A 208 -2.49 3.57 16.99
CA ASN A 208 -1.76 3.14 15.81
C ASN A 208 -2.42 3.79 14.58
N ASP A 209 -1.72 4.73 13.98
CA ASP A 209 -2.12 5.43 12.76
C ASP A 209 -1.39 4.78 11.57
N PRO A 210 -2.12 4.13 10.63
CA PRO A 210 -1.48 3.44 9.51
C PRO A 210 -0.79 4.39 8.53
N ASN A 211 -1.08 5.70 8.56
CA ASN A 211 -0.39 6.71 7.75
C ASN A 211 0.88 7.26 8.42
N SER A 212 0.97 7.17 9.75
CA SER A 212 1.94 7.99 10.50
C SER A 212 2.57 7.29 11.68
N ARG A 213 3.89 7.09 11.57
CA ARG A 213 4.73 6.62 12.68
C ARG A 213 4.76 7.67 13.80
N GLU A 214 4.83 8.95 13.44
CA GLU A 214 4.85 10.04 14.42
C GLU A 214 3.56 10.12 15.24
N ASN A 215 2.39 10.02 14.60
CA ASN A 215 1.12 9.99 15.32
C ASN A 215 1.02 8.77 16.24
N SER A 216 1.63 7.66 15.81
CA SER A 216 1.68 6.41 16.56
C SER A 216 2.64 6.42 17.76
N GLN A 217 3.57 7.39 17.80
CA GLN A 217 4.48 7.60 18.93
C GLN A 217 3.92 8.56 20.00
N ARG A 218 2.81 9.24 19.70
CA ARG A 218 2.17 10.23 20.58
C ARG A 218 1.14 9.58 21.50
N GLN A 219 0.88 10.24 22.63
CA GLN A 219 -0.30 9.99 23.43
C GLN A 219 -1.37 11.02 23.08
N TRP A 220 -2.62 10.60 23.01
CA TRP A 220 -3.74 11.43 22.57
C TRP A 220 -4.76 11.63 23.67
N SER A 221 -5.07 12.89 24.00
CA SER A 221 -6.16 13.17 24.94
C SER A 221 -7.52 12.86 24.32
N TYR A 222 -8.51 12.58 25.17
CA TYR A 222 -9.89 12.39 24.74
C TYR A 222 -10.41 13.62 23.98
N GLU A 223 -10.09 14.82 24.46
CA GLU A 223 -10.55 16.07 23.91
C GLU A 223 -9.97 16.30 22.50
N ARG A 224 -8.74 15.84 22.25
CA ARG A 224 -8.13 15.93 20.91
C ARG A 224 -8.72 14.91 19.95
N LEU A 225 -8.99 13.68 20.40
CA LEU A 225 -9.55 12.62 19.54
C LEU A 225 -11.04 12.84 19.23
N SER A 226 -11.83 13.16 20.24
CA SER A 226 -13.28 12.99 20.19
C SER A 226 -13.97 13.82 19.10
N TRP A 227 -13.54 15.07 18.88
CA TRP A 227 -14.14 15.92 17.83
C TRP A 227 -13.85 15.40 16.40
N GLN A 228 -12.83 14.58 16.23
CA GLN A 228 -12.43 14.02 14.93
C GLN A 228 -13.17 12.72 14.61
N ILE A 229 -13.55 11.94 15.63
CA ILE A 229 -14.19 10.63 15.45
C ILE A 229 -15.61 10.81 14.86
N LYS A 230 -15.91 10.06 13.80
CA LYS A 230 -17.23 9.97 13.16
C LYS A 230 -17.98 8.71 13.59
N ALA A 231 -17.27 7.60 13.72
CA ALA A 231 -17.77 6.29 14.12
C ALA A 231 -16.64 5.47 14.71
N MET A 232 -16.94 4.53 15.60
CA MET A 232 -15.95 3.63 16.16
C MET A 232 -16.56 2.32 16.65
N TRP A 233 -15.75 1.27 16.62
CA TRP A 233 -16.14 -0.09 17.01
C TRP A 233 -15.03 -0.74 17.84
N SER A 234 -15.37 -1.40 18.94
CA SER A 234 -14.45 -2.26 19.68
C SER A 234 -14.49 -3.67 19.11
N TYR A 235 -13.36 -4.37 19.19
CA TYR A 235 -13.19 -5.70 18.61
C TYR A 235 -12.83 -6.73 19.67
N SER A 236 -13.47 -7.88 19.61
CA SER A 236 -13.14 -9.07 20.38
C SER A 236 -13.07 -10.28 19.45
N LEU A 237 -12.54 -11.40 19.95
CA LEU A 237 -12.73 -12.70 19.29
C LEU A 237 -14.21 -13.11 19.33
N LEU A 238 -14.63 -13.91 18.35
CA LEU A 238 -15.97 -14.53 18.29
C LEU A 238 -16.18 -15.60 19.35
#